data_AF-A0A741LDL5-F1
#
_entry.id   AF-A0A741LDL5-F1
#
_cell.length_a   1.000
_cell.length_b   1.000
_cell.length_c   1.000
_cell.angle_alpha   90.00
_cell.angle_beta   90.00
_cell.angle_gamma   90.00
#
_symmetry.space_group_name_H-M   'P 1'
#
loop_
_entity.id
_entity.type
_entity.pdbx_description
1 polymer ?
#
loop_
_entity_poly.entity_id
_entity_poly.type
_entity_poly.pdbx_seq_one_letter_code
_entity_poly.pdbx_strand_id
1 'polypeptide(L)'
;MINKMNLETCYVDFLELESHVINEDYLKESVELQKLISTLNESKFHLNKIGIHDFKRIRELQISLEDDLTVFVGDNGFGKSTILDAIAIVLSWLRSNIEKESKPGTYIKSHEVNNSVDVEYASIDANIKLKDFNTSILITKAKEGAYYSRNNELL
;
A
#
# COMPACT_ATOMS: atom_id res chain seq x y z
N MET A 1 -33.34 3.78 8.84
CA MET A 1 -32.31 2.98 8.16
C MET A 1 -31.82 3.79 6.99
N ILE A 2 -30.64 4.39 7.09
CA ILE A 2 -30.02 5.10 5.96
C ILE A 2 -29.47 4.01 5.05
N ASN A 3 -29.93 3.97 3.80
CA ASN A 3 -29.47 3.03 2.79
C ASN A 3 -27.98 3.32 2.53
N LYS A 4 -27.08 2.49 3.07
CA LYS A 4 -25.64 2.72 2.95
C LYS A 4 -25.26 2.53 1.48
N MET A 5 -24.89 3.61 0.79
CA MET A 5 -24.61 3.58 -0.64
C MET A 5 -23.42 2.66 -0.95
N ASN A 6 -23.52 1.90 -2.05
CA ASN A 6 -22.46 1.00 -2.51
C ASN A 6 -21.39 1.83 -3.24
N LEU A 7 -20.11 1.56 -2.94
CA LEU A 7 -18.98 2.31 -3.51
C LEU A 7 -18.82 2.05 -5.00
N GLU A 8 -19.03 0.80 -5.45
CA GLU A 8 -19.00 0.44 -6.86
C GLU A 8 -20.10 1.16 -7.64
N THR A 9 -21.31 1.23 -7.09
CA THR A 9 -22.43 1.94 -7.73
C THR A 9 -22.13 3.43 -7.84
N CYS A 10 -21.69 4.08 -6.76
CA CYS A 10 -21.30 5.49 -6.80
C CYS A 10 -20.17 5.76 -7.81
N TYR A 11 -19.24 4.82 -7.97
CA TYR A 11 -18.15 4.94 -8.93
C TYR A 11 -18.63 4.81 -10.38
N VAL A 12 -19.51 3.85 -10.68
CA VAL A 12 -20.11 3.67 -12.01
C VAL A 12 -20.95 4.89 -12.40
N ASP A 13 -21.79 5.39 -11.49
CA ASP A 13 -22.60 6.60 -11.72
C ASP A 13 -21.71 7.80 -12.04
N PHE A 14 -20.58 7.96 -11.33
CA PHE A 14 -19.61 9.01 -11.60
C PHE A 14 -18.93 8.86 -12.97
N LEU A 15 -18.50 7.65 -13.35
CA LEU A 15 -17.89 7.40 -14.65
C LEU A 15 -18.85 7.66 -15.82
N GLU A 16 -20.13 7.29 -15.66
CA GLU A 16 -21.16 7.57 -16.67
C GLU A 16 -21.30 9.08 -16.87
N LEU A 17 -21.34 9.86 -15.78
CA LEU A 17 -21.36 11.32 -15.84
C LEU A 17 -20.11 11.89 -16.51
N GLU A 18 -18.92 11.46 -16.08
CA GLU A 18 -17.63 11.92 -16.62
C GLU A 18 -17.54 11.69 -18.13
N SER A 19 -18.08 10.56 -18.63
CA SER A 19 -18.08 10.23 -20.05
C SER A 19 -18.91 11.18 -20.93
N HIS A 20 -19.82 11.94 -20.32
CA HIS A 20 -20.74 12.84 -21.01
C HIS A 20 -20.46 14.32 -20.73
N VAL A 21 -19.56 14.65 -19.82
CA VAL A 21 -19.26 16.03 -19.41
C VAL A 21 -17.82 16.40 -19.73
N ILE A 22 -17.66 17.48 -20.52
CA ILE A 22 -16.33 18.00 -20.90
C ILE A 22 -15.82 19.04 -19.88
N ASN A 23 -16.73 19.65 -19.11
CA ASN A 23 -16.39 20.72 -18.16
C ASN A 23 -16.06 20.16 -16.77
N GLU A 24 -14.79 20.23 -16.38
CA GLU A 24 -14.32 19.80 -15.05
C GLU A 24 -15.00 20.53 -13.88
N ASP A 25 -15.37 21.79 -14.03
CA ASP A 25 -15.98 22.56 -12.94
C ASP A 25 -17.39 22.05 -12.63
N TYR A 26 -18.11 21.58 -13.65
CA TYR A 26 -19.38 20.89 -13.45
C TYR A 26 -19.19 19.57 -12.70
N LEU A 27 -18.16 18.79 -13.04
CA LEU A 27 -17.87 17.52 -12.37
C LEU A 27 -17.56 17.74 -10.88
N LYS A 28 -16.79 18.79 -10.54
CA LYS A 28 -16.44 19.14 -9.15
C LYS A 28 -17.67 19.45 -8.28
N GLU A 29 -18.72 20.01 -8.88
CA GLU A 29 -19.98 20.37 -8.21
C GLU A 29 -21.06 19.28 -8.32
N SER A 30 -20.81 18.19 -9.06
CA SER A 30 -21.78 17.13 -9.31
C SER A 30 -22.19 16.36 -8.06
N VAL A 31 -23.46 15.93 -8.02
CA VAL A 31 -24.00 15.13 -6.91
C VAL A 31 -23.34 13.76 -6.86
N GLU A 32 -22.99 13.21 -8.03
CA GLU A 32 -22.31 11.94 -8.24
C GLU A 32 -20.93 11.95 -7.58
N LEU A 33 -20.13 13.01 -7.82
CA LEU A 33 -18.83 13.16 -7.16
C LEU A 33 -18.97 13.31 -5.65
N GLN A 34 -19.93 14.12 -5.16
CA GLN A 34 -20.16 14.28 -3.72
C GLN A 34 -20.58 12.96 -3.04
N LYS A 35 -21.41 12.16 -3.71
CA LYS A 35 -21.80 10.80 -3.27
C LYS A 35 -20.60 9.86 -3.24
N LEU A 36 -19.75 9.88 -4.27
CA LEU A 36 -18.54 9.07 -4.32
C LEU A 36 -17.57 9.44 -3.20
N ILE A 37 -17.29 10.73 -3.01
CA ILE A 37 -16.40 11.24 -1.94
C ILE A 37 -16.93 10.87 -0.56
N SER A 38 -18.22 11.07 -0.29
CA SER A 38 -18.81 10.70 1.01
C SER A 38 -18.71 9.18 1.27
N THR A 39 -18.97 8.35 0.26
CA THR A 39 -18.84 6.89 0.38
C THR A 39 -17.38 6.45 0.59
N LEU A 40 -16.43 7.11 -0.06
CA LEU A 40 -14.99 6.89 0.15
C LEU A 40 -14.54 7.30 1.56
N ASN A 41 -15.01 8.44 2.06
CA ASN A 41 -14.68 8.93 3.40
C ASN A 41 -15.26 8.03 4.52
N GLU A 42 -16.37 7.35 4.27
CA GLU A 42 -16.90 6.32 5.17
C GLU A 42 -16.15 4.98 5.06
N SER A 43 -15.34 4.79 4.01
CA SER A 43 -14.59 3.56 3.79
C SER A 43 -13.31 3.58 4.61
N LYS A 44 -13.14 2.59 5.48
CA LYS A 44 -11.91 2.44 6.25
C LYS A 44 -10.80 1.92 5.35
N PHE A 45 -9.71 2.68 5.28
CA PHE A 45 -8.42 2.21 4.82
C PHE A 45 -7.75 1.40 5.93
N HIS A 46 -7.25 0.21 5.59
CA HIS A 46 -6.53 -0.64 6.52
C HIS A 46 -5.32 -1.29 5.85
N LEU A 47 -4.19 -1.35 6.55
CA LEU A 47 -3.05 -2.18 6.16
C LEU A 47 -3.22 -3.50 6.90
N ASN A 48 -3.71 -4.55 6.23
CA ASN A 48 -4.09 -5.81 6.89
C ASN A 48 -2.89 -6.67 7.24
N LYS A 49 -1.85 -6.62 6.41
CA LYS A 49 -0.72 -7.53 6.51
C LYS A 49 0.56 -6.84 6.04
N ILE A 50 1.66 -7.14 6.73
CA ILE A 50 3.01 -6.80 6.32
C ILE A 50 3.86 -8.07 6.34
N GLY A 51 4.59 -8.29 5.25
CA GLY A 51 5.56 -9.37 5.09
C GLY A 51 6.95 -8.79 4.82
N ILE A 52 7.97 -9.41 5.39
CA ILE A 52 9.36 -8.97 5.30
C ILE A 52 10.24 -10.19 5.08
N HIS A 53 11.08 -10.14 4.05
CA HIS A 53 12.10 -11.14 3.75
C HIS A 53 13.46 -10.44 3.58
N ASP A 54 14.46 -10.85 4.36
CA ASP A 54 15.84 -10.35 4.31
C ASP A 54 16.02 -8.81 4.28
N PHE A 55 15.09 -8.08 4.87
CA PHE A 55 15.18 -6.63 5.06
C PHE A 55 15.83 -6.31 6.41
N LYS A 56 16.97 -5.62 6.37
CA LYS A 56 17.84 -5.33 7.51
C LYS A 56 18.18 -6.62 8.25
N ARG A 57 17.84 -6.71 9.54
CA ARG A 57 18.11 -7.90 10.38
C ARG A 57 16.99 -8.93 10.35
N ILE A 58 15.84 -8.62 9.77
CA ILE A 58 14.69 -9.52 9.74
C ILE A 58 14.87 -10.46 8.55
N ARG A 59 14.97 -11.76 8.84
CA ARG A 59 15.13 -12.82 7.84
C ARG A 59 13.81 -13.16 7.17
N GLU A 60 12.79 -13.42 7.99
CA GLU A 60 11.42 -13.67 7.55
C GLU A 60 10.49 -13.17 8.66
N LEU A 61 9.42 -12.48 8.29
CA LEU A 61 8.38 -12.03 9.21
C LEU A 61 7.08 -11.81 8.44
N GLN A 62 5.99 -12.35 8.97
CA GLN A 62 4.65 -12.15 8.43
C GLN A 62 3.74 -11.74 9.60
N ILE A 63 3.13 -10.55 9.51
CA ILE A 63 2.29 -10.00 10.57
C ILE A 63 0.94 -9.60 9.97
N SER A 64 -0.13 -10.07 10.61
CA SER A 64 -1.47 -9.50 10.47
C SER A 64 -1.63 -8.32 11.42
N LEU A 65 -2.14 -7.20 10.91
CA LEU A 65 -2.38 -5.99 11.68
C LEU A 65 -3.89 -5.86 11.95
N GLU A 66 -4.23 -5.49 13.17
CA GLU A 66 -5.60 -5.26 13.63
C GLU A 66 -6.16 -3.92 13.13
N ASP A 67 -7.46 -3.87 12.88
CA ASP A 67 -8.17 -2.70 12.33
C ASP A 67 -8.13 -1.46 13.27
N ASP A 68 -7.87 -1.65 14.56
CA ASP A 68 -7.92 -0.61 15.59
C ASP A 68 -6.55 -0.29 16.20
N LEU A 69 -5.87 -1.28 16.79
CA LEU A 69 -4.60 -1.12 17.46
C LEU A 69 -3.75 -2.39 17.37
N THR A 70 -2.58 -2.27 16.76
CA THR A 70 -1.52 -3.27 16.83
C THR A 70 -0.38 -2.80 17.72
N VAL A 71 0.00 -3.58 18.71
CA VAL A 71 1.12 -3.27 19.63
C VAL A 71 2.30 -4.20 19.37
N PHE A 72 3.43 -3.63 18.95
CA PHE A 72 4.69 -4.37 18.79
C PHE A 72 5.49 -4.38 20.10
N VAL A 73 5.58 -5.55 20.74
CA VAL A 73 6.35 -5.75 21.97
C VAL A 73 7.63 -6.54 21.67
N GLY A 74 8.74 -6.10 22.23
CA GLY A 74 10.03 -6.79 22.10
C GLY A 74 11.19 -5.90 22.58
N ASP A 75 12.38 -6.47 22.69
CA ASP A 75 13.55 -5.74 23.17
C ASP A 75 14.09 -4.72 22.15
N ASN A 76 14.96 -3.84 22.62
CA ASN A 76 15.67 -2.92 21.74
C ASN A 76 16.54 -3.69 20.74
N GLY A 77 16.47 -3.28 19.47
CA GLY A 77 17.19 -3.97 18.39
C GLY A 77 16.52 -5.23 17.85
N PHE A 78 15.35 -5.63 18.37
CA PHE A 78 14.59 -6.81 17.90
C PHE A 78 13.90 -6.61 16.53
N GLY A 79 13.97 -5.40 15.95
CA GLY A 79 13.40 -5.12 14.62
C GLY A 79 12.08 -4.36 14.61
N LYS A 80 11.58 -3.89 15.76
CA LYS A 80 10.34 -3.06 15.83
C LYS A 80 10.39 -1.86 14.87
N SER A 81 11.49 -1.10 14.88
CA SER A 81 11.68 0.01 13.94
C SER A 81 11.78 -0.45 12.48
N THR A 82 12.34 -1.64 12.23
CA THR A 82 12.40 -2.23 10.88
C THR A 82 11.01 -2.55 10.33
N ILE A 83 10.07 -2.98 11.17
CA ILE A 83 8.66 -3.16 10.77
C ILE A 83 8.05 -1.82 10.37
N LEU A 84 8.27 -0.77 11.17
CA LEU A 84 7.77 0.58 10.86
C LEU A 84 8.40 1.16 9.59
N ASP A 85 9.70 0.93 9.36
CA ASP A 85 10.38 1.32 8.12
C ASP A 85 9.78 0.61 6.90
N ALA A 86 9.47 -0.68 7.03
CA ALA A 86 8.84 -1.45 5.96
C ALA A 86 7.44 -0.91 5.62
N ILE A 87 6.64 -0.60 6.64
CA ILE A 87 5.32 0.05 6.48
C ILE A 87 5.47 1.41 5.79
N ALA A 88 6.43 2.24 6.20
CA ALA A 88 6.66 3.55 5.59
C ALA A 88 7.05 3.45 4.11
N ILE A 89 7.88 2.47 3.75
CA ILE A 89 8.26 2.17 2.36
C ILE A 89 7.02 1.81 1.54
N VAL A 90 6.17 0.88 2.02
CA VAL A 90 4.93 0.48 1.34
C VAL A 90 3.99 1.67 1.14
N LEU A 91 3.73 2.45 2.19
CA LEU A 91 2.81 3.59 2.12
C LEU A 91 3.34 4.69 1.20
N SER A 92 4.66 4.83 1.08
CA SER A 92 5.28 5.73 0.10
C SER A 92 4.93 5.33 -1.34
N TRP A 93 4.89 4.03 -1.65
CA TRP A 93 4.49 3.54 -2.97
C TRP A 93 3.01 3.66 -3.23
N LEU A 94 2.18 3.28 -2.24
CA LEU A 94 0.73 3.49 -2.32
C LEU A 94 0.39 4.95 -2.65
N ARG A 95 0.98 5.89 -1.89
CA ARG A 95 0.79 7.33 -2.14
C ARG A 95 1.23 7.72 -3.55
N SER A 96 2.40 7.26 -3.98
CA SER A 96 2.94 7.57 -5.31
C SER A 96 1.99 7.16 -6.42
N ASN A 97 1.48 5.94 -6.33
CA ASN A 97 0.59 5.36 -7.34
C ASN A 97 -0.78 6.05 -7.37
N ILE A 98 -1.24 6.59 -6.23
CA ILE A 98 -2.48 7.40 -6.16
C ILE A 98 -2.24 8.82 -6.72
N GLU A 99 -1.09 9.45 -6.43
CA GLU A 99 -0.84 10.84 -6.85
C GLU A 99 -0.57 10.96 -8.36
N LYS A 100 0.43 10.22 -8.89
CA LYS A 100 0.86 10.27 -10.30
C LYS A 100 1.70 9.04 -10.64
N GLU A 101 1.43 8.42 -11.79
CA GLU A 101 2.18 7.25 -12.31
C GLU A 101 3.71 7.46 -12.39
N SER A 102 4.20 8.69 -12.50
CA SER A 102 5.62 9.00 -12.76
C SER A 102 6.46 9.35 -11.53
N LYS A 103 5.87 9.43 -10.33
CA LYS A 103 6.62 9.73 -9.11
C LYS A 103 7.01 8.40 -8.44
N PRO A 104 8.29 8.10 -8.23
CA PRO A 104 8.68 6.87 -7.54
C PRO A 104 8.45 6.98 -6.03
N GLY A 105 8.05 5.87 -5.41
CA GLY A 105 8.06 5.72 -3.97
C GLY A 105 9.48 5.50 -3.41
N THR A 106 9.55 5.18 -2.12
CA THR A 106 10.83 4.91 -1.43
C THR A 106 11.27 3.48 -1.71
N TYR A 107 12.47 3.28 -2.21
CA TYR A 107 13.05 1.96 -2.45
C TYR A 107 13.80 1.42 -1.21
N ILE A 108 13.90 0.10 -1.12
CA ILE A 108 14.88 -0.56 -0.24
C ILE A 108 16.29 -0.20 -0.73
N LYS A 109 17.13 0.33 0.16
CA LYS A 109 18.51 0.70 -0.18
C LYS A 109 19.40 -0.53 -0.17
N SER A 110 20.50 -0.52 -0.94
CA SER A 110 21.43 -1.67 -1.01
C SER A 110 21.94 -2.12 0.37
N HIS A 111 22.24 -1.17 1.26
CA HIS A 111 22.71 -1.47 2.63
C HIS A 111 21.60 -1.94 3.59
N GLU A 112 20.35 -1.91 3.15
CA GLU A 112 19.21 -2.46 3.90
C GLU A 112 18.89 -3.90 3.49
N VAL A 113 19.57 -4.45 2.47
CA VAL A 113 19.53 -5.88 2.17
C VAL A 113 20.39 -6.62 3.19
N ASN A 114 19.88 -7.72 3.75
CA ASN A 114 20.62 -8.52 4.72
C ASN A 114 21.96 -9.02 4.15
N ASN A 115 23.02 -8.93 4.96
CA ASN A 115 24.38 -9.19 4.50
C ASN A 115 24.81 -10.67 4.56
N SER A 116 23.97 -11.57 5.07
CA SER A 116 24.28 -13.00 5.10
C SER A 116 24.58 -13.54 3.70
N VAL A 117 25.50 -14.51 3.62
CA VAL A 117 26.11 -14.99 2.37
C VAL A 117 25.09 -15.62 1.43
N ASP A 118 24.06 -16.25 1.99
CA ASP A 118 22.97 -16.94 1.31
C ASP A 118 21.84 -16.02 0.82
N VAL A 119 21.91 -14.72 1.08
CA VAL A 119 20.88 -13.75 0.68
C VAL A 119 21.09 -13.29 -0.75
N GLU A 120 20.04 -13.39 -1.56
CA GLU A 120 20.03 -12.87 -2.93
C GLU A 120 19.25 -11.57 -3.09
N TYR A 121 18.23 -11.33 -2.26
CA TYR A 121 17.40 -10.12 -2.31
C TYR A 121 16.71 -9.87 -0.98
N ALA A 122 16.24 -8.64 -0.79
CA ALA A 122 15.28 -8.29 0.25
C ALA A 122 13.91 -8.00 -0.39
N SER A 123 12.83 -8.28 0.34
CA SER A 123 11.50 -7.85 -0.05
C SER A 123 10.64 -7.42 1.13
N ILE A 124 9.70 -6.53 0.81
CA ILE A 124 8.61 -6.11 1.69
C ILE A 124 7.32 -6.30 0.89
N ASP A 125 6.39 -7.08 1.42
CA ASP A 125 5.05 -7.22 0.88
C ASP A 125 4.00 -6.67 1.84
N ALA A 126 2.90 -6.18 1.31
CA ALA A 126 1.82 -5.64 2.09
C ALA A 126 0.48 -5.93 1.43
N ASN A 127 -0.53 -6.20 2.27
CA ASN A 127 -1.92 -6.25 1.84
C ASN A 127 -2.67 -5.07 2.41
N ILE A 128 -3.33 -4.32 1.53
CA ILE A 128 -4.05 -3.10 1.83
C ILE A 128 -5.51 -3.32 1.47
N LYS A 129 -6.41 -2.92 2.37
CA LYS A 129 -7.84 -3.02 2.21
C LYS A 129 -8.48 -1.64 2.25
N LEU A 130 -9.39 -1.41 1.31
CA LEU A 130 -10.30 -0.27 1.30
C LEU A 130 -11.72 -0.81 1.08
N LYS A 131 -12.51 -0.87 2.16
CA LYS A 131 -13.84 -1.50 2.14
C LYS A 131 -13.77 -2.95 1.64
N ASP A 132 -14.31 -3.24 0.45
CA ASP A 132 -14.33 -4.58 -0.15
C ASP A 132 -13.14 -4.79 -1.13
N PHE A 133 -12.43 -3.72 -1.47
CA PHE A 133 -11.24 -3.77 -2.31
C PHE A 133 -10.04 -4.21 -1.50
N ASN A 134 -9.29 -5.18 -2.04
CA ASN A 134 -8.03 -5.62 -1.50
C ASN A 134 -6.98 -5.51 -2.60
N THR A 135 -5.81 -5.00 -2.24
CA THR A 135 -4.68 -4.87 -3.15
C THR A 135 -3.39 -5.17 -2.42
N SER A 136 -2.36 -5.52 -3.18
CA SER A 136 -1.05 -5.89 -2.64
C SER A 136 0.06 -5.06 -3.27
N ILE A 137 1.04 -4.72 -2.44
CA ILE A 137 2.29 -4.08 -2.88
C ILE A 137 3.43 -5.02 -2.50
N LEU A 138 4.32 -5.28 -3.45
CA LEU A 138 5.58 -5.97 -3.27
C LEU A 138 6.72 -5.06 -3.75
N ILE A 139 7.68 -4.83 -2.85
CA ILE A 139 8.88 -4.06 -3.12
C ILE A 139 10.06 -4.98 -2.89
N THR A 140 10.99 -5.01 -3.83
CA THR A 140 12.13 -5.91 -3.85
C THR A 140 13.42 -5.13 -4.12
N LYS A 141 14.53 -5.67 -3.63
CA LYS A 141 15.87 -5.18 -3.94
C LYS A 141 16.83 -6.35 -3.98
N ALA A 142 17.35 -6.64 -5.18
CA ALA A 142 18.43 -7.62 -5.33
C ALA A 142 19.69 -7.15 -4.59
N LYS A 143 20.39 -8.10 -3.97
CA LYS A 143 21.71 -7.89 -3.39
C LYS A 143 22.71 -7.62 -4.50
N GLU A 144 23.71 -6.78 -4.22
CA GLU A 144 24.77 -6.51 -5.19
C GLU A 144 25.52 -7.81 -5.54
N GLY A 145 25.62 -8.11 -6.84
CA GLY A 145 26.22 -9.35 -7.34
C GLY A 145 25.29 -10.57 -7.33
N ALA A 146 24.00 -10.43 -7.00
CA ALA A 146 23.04 -11.53 -7.08
C ALA A 146 22.80 -11.98 -8.54
N TYR A 147 22.68 -13.30 -8.73
CA TYR A 147 22.33 -13.90 -10.03
C TYR A 147 20.84 -13.76 -10.36
N TYR A 148 20.00 -13.65 -9.34
CA TYR A 148 18.55 -13.51 -9.45
C TYR A 148 18.09 -12.13 -8.99
N SER A 149 17.17 -11.53 -9.75
CA SER A 149 16.41 -10.36 -9.35
C SER A 149 14.92 -10.64 -9.45
N ARG A 150 14.16 -10.08 -8.52
CA ARG A 150 12.70 -10.02 -8.57
C ARG A 150 12.30 -8.59 -8.93
N ASN A 151 11.20 -8.44 -9.65
CA ASN A 151 10.62 -7.14 -9.96
C ASN A 151 9.63 -6.73 -8.86
N ASN A 152 9.44 -5.43 -8.69
CA ASN A 152 8.39 -4.90 -7.83
C ASN A 152 7.02 -5.17 -8.45
N GLU A 153 6.01 -5.40 -7.62
CA GLU A 153 4.59 -5.50 -8.00
C GLU A 153 3.86 -4.39 -7.22
N LEU A 154 3.48 -3.30 -7.88
CA LEU A 154 3.17 -2.02 -7.22
C LEU A 154 1.69 -1.63 -7.36
N LEU A 155 0.76 -2.52 -7.00
CA LEU A 155 -0.69 -2.44 -7.29
C LEU A 155 -1.04 -2.84 -8.74
#